data_AF-A0A6V7KE87-F1
#
_entry.id   AF-A0A6V7KE87-F1
#
_cell.length_a   1.000
_cell.length_b   1.000
_cell.length_c   1.000
_cell.angle_alpha   90.00
_cell.angle_beta   90.00
_cell.angle_gamma   90.00
#
_symmetry.space_group_name_H-M   'P 1'
#
loop_
_entity.id
_entity.type
_entity.pdbx_description
1 polymer ?
#
loop_
_entity_poly.entity_id
_entity_poly.type
_entity_poly.pdbx_seq_one_letter_code
_entity_poly.pdbx_strand_id
1 'polypeptide(L)' 'VVWREMQGEFIAQYIYIEELIQRCYPDSNVTLEFTIQDILEFFSEIARSH' A
#
# COMPACT_ATOMS: atom_id res chain seq x y z
N VAL A 1 -14.35 3.77 11.18
CA VAL A 1 -13.27 3.65 12.19
C VAL A 1 -12.35 2.47 11.88
N VAL A 2 -12.87 1.24 11.71
CA VAL A 2 -12.06 0.05 11.32
C VAL A 2 -11.26 0.25 10.03
N TRP A 3 -11.89 0.84 8.99
CA TRP A 3 -11.24 1.10 7.70
C TRP A 3 -10.00 2.01 7.80
N ARG A 4 -9.95 2.91 8.79
CA ARG A 4 -8.79 3.79 8.99
C ARG A 4 -7.60 3.03 9.56
N GLU A 5 -7.84 2.12 10.49
CA GLU A 5 -6.80 1.24 11.04
C GLU A 5 -6.28 0.28 9.96
N MET A 6 -7.19 -0.32 9.18
CA MET A 6 -6.82 -1.17 8.05
C MET A 6 -5.99 -0.43 6.99
N GLN A 7 -6.35 0.82 6.67
CA GLN A 7 -5.57 1.66 5.76
C GLN A 7 -4.13 1.85 6.28
N GLY A 8 -3.96 2.10 7.58
CA GLY A 8 -2.64 2.22 8.20
C GLY A 8 -1.79 0.95 8.07
N GLU A 9 -2.38 -0.20 8.36
CA GLU A 9 -1.70 -1.50 8.24
C GLU A 9 -1.29 -1.82 6.79
N PHE A 10 -2.15 -1.49 5.81
CA PHE A 10 -1.83 -1.69 4.40
C PHE A 10 -0.67 -0.80 3.93
N ILE A 11 -0.64 0.46 4.37
CA ILE A 11 0.47 1.37 4.06
C ILE A 11 1.78 0.86 4.68
N ALA A 12 1.75 0.39 5.93
CA ALA A 12 2.92 -0.16 6.58
C ALA A 12 3.46 -1.40 5.84
N GLN A 13 2.57 -2.30 5.42
CA GLN A 13 2.95 -3.49 4.65
C GLN A 13 3.50 -3.13 3.26
N TYR A 14 2.89 -2.15 2.58
CA TYR A 14 3.37 -1.64 1.29
C TYR A 14 4.83 -1.17 1.39
N ILE A 15 5.12 -0.30 2.38
CA ILE A 15 6.47 0.23 2.60
C ILE A 15 7.45 -0.91 2.90
N TYR A 16 7.08 -1.84 3.77
CA TYR A 16 7.92 -2.98 4.11
C TYR A 16 8.26 -3.85 2.88
N ILE A 17 7.27 -4.09 2.01
CA ILE A 17 7.49 -4.87 0.78
C ILE A 17 8.38 -4.11 -0.20
N GLU A 18 8.18 -2.81 -0.39
CA GLU A 18 9.05 -1.97 -1.22
C GLU A 18 10.51 -1.99 -0.71
N GLU A 19 10.71 -1.88 0.61
CA GLU A 19 12.05 -2.01 1.20
C GLU A 19 12.68 -3.39 0.94
N LEU A 20 11.89 -4.47 1.02
CA LEU A 20 12.35 -5.81 0.69
C LEU A 20 12.72 -5.96 -0.78
N ILE A 21 11.91 -5.41 -1.69
CA ILE A 21 12.19 -5.42 -3.13
C ILE A 21 13.50 -4.68 -3.41
N GLN A 22 13.68 -3.48 -2.86
CA GLN A 22 14.90 -2.69 -3.02
C GLN A 22 16.14 -3.41 -2.48
N ARG A 23 16.00 -4.13 -1.36
CA ARG A 23 17.12 -4.85 -0.73
C ARG A 23 17.48 -6.15 -1.45
N CYS A 24 16.49 -6.92 -1.87
CA CYS A 24 16.69 -8.26 -2.42
C CYS A 24 16.88 -8.26 -3.94
N TYR A 25 16.32 -7.25 -4.63
CA TYR A 25 16.34 -7.15 -6.08
C TYR A 25 16.71 -5.75 -6.57
N PRO A 26 17.86 -5.18 -6.12
CA PRO A 26 18.35 -3.94 -6.69
C PRO A 26 18.51 -4.10 -8.21
N ASP A 27 18.13 -3.07 -8.97
CA ASP A 27 18.23 -3.00 -10.45
C ASP A 27 17.34 -3.97 -11.26
N SER A 28 16.45 -4.71 -10.60
CA SER A 28 15.52 -5.64 -11.27
C SER A 28 14.29 -4.96 -11.92
N ASN A 29 14.13 -3.66 -11.71
CA ASN A 29 12.96 -2.86 -12.10
C ASN A 29 11.62 -3.45 -11.60
N VAL A 30 11.66 -4.28 -10.55
CA VAL A 30 10.47 -4.80 -9.87
C VAL A 30 9.90 -3.69 -9.00
N THR A 31 8.61 -3.42 -9.16
CA THR A 31 7.84 -2.45 -8.39
C THR A 31 6.43 -3.00 -8.18
N LEU A 32 5.74 -2.53 -7.15
CA LEU A 32 4.32 -2.85 -6.98
C LEU A 32 3.47 -2.13 -8.04
N GLU A 33 2.42 -2.80 -8.53
CA GLU A 33 1.53 -2.28 -9.60
C GLU A 33 0.63 -1.12 -9.14
N PHE A 34 0.66 -0.78 -7.86
CA PHE A 34 -0.14 0.26 -7.25
C PHE A 34 0.74 1.10 -6.31
N THR A 35 0.26 2.31 -6.04
CA THR A 35 0.90 3.30 -5.19
C THR A 35 0.17 3.43 -3.86
N ILE A 36 0.79 4.12 -2.90
CA ILE A 36 0.11 4.53 -1.67
C ILE A 36 -1.15 5.36 -1.97
N GLN A 37 -1.14 6.18 -3.02
CA GLN A 37 -2.30 7.00 -3.40
C GLN A 37 -3.49 6.12 -3.81
N ASP A 38 -3.25 5.05 -4.58
CA ASP A 38 -4.30 4.11 -4.96
C ASP A 38 -4.92 3.44 -3.71
N ILE A 39 -4.10 3.06 -2.72
CA ILE A 39 -4.58 2.53 -1.44
C ILE A 39 -5.50 3.55 -0.75
N LEU A 40 -5.10 4.81 -0.66
CA LEU A 40 -5.90 5.86 -0.04
C LEU A 40 -7.25 6.06 -0.76
N GLU A 41 -7.24 5.99 -2.10
CA GLU A 41 -8.45 6.10 -2.91
C GLU A 41 -9.38 4.92 -2.69
N PHE A 42 -8.88 3.68 -2.72
CA PHE A 42 -9.69 2.48 -2.44
C PHE A 42 -10.37 2.54 -1.07
N PHE A 43 -9.63 2.88 -0.01
CA PHE A 43 -10.22 2.99 1.33
C PHE A 43 -11.19 4.17 1.46
N SER A 44 -10.97 5.25 0.71
CA SER A 44 -11.92 6.37 0.64
C SER A 44 -13.22 5.98 -0.05
N GLU A 45 -13.16 5.18 -1.12
CA GLU A 45 -14.35 4.66 -1.81
C GLU A 45 -15.14 3.67 -0.94
N ILE A 46 -14.44 2.78 -0.25
CA ILE A 46 -15.07 1.83 0.69
C ILE A 46 -15.78 2.59 1.81
N ALA A 47 -15.13 3.61 2.39
CA ALA A 47 -15.70 4.43 3.45
C ALA A 47 -16.89 5.30 3.00
N ARG A 48 -17.02 5.60 1.70
CA ARG A 48 -18.18 6.31 1.12
C ARG A 48 -19.34 5.38 0.78
N SER A 49 -19.05 4.10 0.54
CA SER A 49 -20.04 3.09 0.14
C SER A 49 -20.76 2.43 1.32
N HIS A 50 -20.43 2.84 2.56
CA HIS A 50 -20.97 2.34 3.83
C HIS A 50 -21.26 3.48 4.79
#